data_AF-A0A7W6V4A7-F1
#
_entry.id   AF-A0A7W6V4A7-F1
#
_cell.length_a   1.000
_cell.length_b   1.000
_cell.length_c   1.000
_cell.angle_alpha   90.00
_cell.angle_beta   90.00
_cell.angle_gamma   90.00
#
_symmetry.space_group_name_H-M   'P 1'
#
loop_
_entity.id
_entity.type
_entity.pdbx_description
1 polymer ?
#
loop_
_entity_poly.entity_id
_entity_poly.type
_entity_poly.pdbx_seq_one_letter_code
_entity_poly.pdbx_strand_id
1 'polypeptide(L)'
;MIAEMLDANPVVIRPTMSGLRESGYVRSEKGHGGGWTLARPLEELTLLNIYNAVGEPSVFAIGPAYNMPGCAIERAVNATLKTFLTTLSNCYERGLRE
;
A
#
# COMPACT_ATOMS: atom_id res chain seq x y z
N MET A 1 -14.26 -1.51 19.98
CA MET A 1 -13.95 -0.75 18.72
C MET A 1 -12.85 -1.51 17.95
N ILE A 2 -12.72 -1.39 16.62
CA ILE A 2 -11.73 -2.17 15.82
C ILE A 2 -10.30 -2.12 16.39
N ALA A 3 -9.88 -0.98 16.95
CA ALA A 3 -8.58 -0.84 17.59
C ALA A 3 -8.36 -1.80 18.78
N GLU A 4 -9.39 -2.06 19.59
CA GLU A 4 -9.33 -3.02 20.70
C GLU A 4 -9.30 -4.47 20.20
N MET A 5 -9.99 -4.76 19.09
CA MET A 5 -9.95 -6.10 18.46
C MET A 5 -8.56 -6.42 17.90
N LEU A 6 -7.81 -5.40 17.50
CA LEU A 6 -6.47 -5.52 16.93
C LEU A 6 -5.34 -5.28 17.95
N ASP A 7 -5.68 -5.11 19.23
CA ASP A 7 -4.74 -4.71 20.29
C ASP A 7 -3.80 -3.56 19.88
N ALA A 8 -4.39 -2.55 19.21
CA ALA A 8 -3.66 -1.47 18.56
C ALA A 8 -4.14 -0.10 19.03
N ASN A 9 -3.24 0.88 19.00
CA ASN A 9 -3.60 2.26 19.30
C ASN A 9 -4.56 2.82 18.22
N PRO A 10 -5.74 3.37 18.58
CA PRO A 10 -6.68 3.94 17.62
C PRO A 10 -6.10 4.98 16.67
N VAL A 11 -5.06 5.72 17.10
CA VAL A 11 -4.37 6.73 16.27
C VAL A 11 -3.72 6.08 15.05
N VAL A 12 -3.22 4.85 15.17
CA VAL A 12 -2.54 4.12 14.09
C VAL A 12 -3.56 3.53 13.10
N ILE A 13 -4.73 3.13 13.58
CA ILE A 13 -5.75 2.47 12.75
C ILE A 13 -6.58 3.47 11.93
N ARG A 14 -6.76 4.70 12.43
CA ARG A 14 -7.62 5.71 11.77
C ARG A 14 -7.17 6.05 10.34
N PRO A 15 -5.89 6.30 10.04
CA PRO A 15 -5.44 6.55 8.67
C PRO A 15 -5.74 5.38 7.72
N THR A 16 -5.44 4.16 8.15
CA THR A 16 -5.74 2.92 7.42
C THR A 16 -7.23 2.82 7.07
N MET A 17 -8.12 3.05 8.04
CA MET A 17 -9.56 3.00 7.79
C MET A 17 -10.05 4.15 6.90
N SER A 18 -9.40 5.32 6.93
CA SER A 18 -9.70 6.41 5.98
C SER A 18 -9.34 6.02 4.55
N GLY A 19 -8.15 5.47 4.33
CA GLY A 19 -7.71 5.03 3.00
C GLY A 19 -8.59 3.94 2.39
N LEU A 20 -9.03 2.98 3.23
CA LEU A 20 -10.01 1.96 2.83
C LEU A 20 -11.38 2.56 2.48
N ARG A 21 -11.80 3.62 3.18
CA ARG A 21 -13.06 4.32 2.89
C ARG A 21 -12.97 5.11 1.59
N GLU A 22 -11.87 5.82 1.37
CA GLU A 22 -11.61 6.60 0.16
C GLU A 22 -11.52 5.70 -1.08
N SER A 23 -10.96 4.51 -0.93
CA SER A 23 -10.96 3.47 -1.98
C SER A 23 -12.31 2.76 -2.16
N GLY A 24 -13.31 3.09 -1.34
CA GLY A 24 -14.66 2.55 -1.42
C GLY A 24 -14.80 1.09 -1.00
N TYR A 25 -13.89 0.58 -0.15
CA TYR A 25 -13.92 -0.78 0.37
C TYR A 25 -14.67 -0.90 1.71
N VAL A 26 -14.72 0.18 2.49
CA VAL A 26 -15.47 0.23 3.75
C VAL A 26 -16.35 1.48 3.82
N ARG A 27 -17.42 1.40 4.62
CA ARG A 27 -18.29 2.53 4.97
C ARG A 27 -18.31 2.70 6.48
N SER A 28 -18.45 3.95 6.92
CA SER A 28 -18.67 4.28 8.32
C SER A 28 -20.16 4.59 8.50
N GLU A 29 -20.80 3.88 9.42
CA GLU A 29 -22.17 4.17 9.83
C GLU A 29 -22.15 5.16 11.01
N LYS A 30 -22.98 6.20 10.92
CA LYS A 30 -23.13 7.20 12.00
C LYS A 30 -24.21 6.75 12.97
N GLY A 31 -23.93 6.85 14.28
CA GLY A 31 -24.89 6.54 15.34
C GLY A 31 -24.24 6.07 16.64
N HIS A 32 -25.02 5.95 17.71
CA HIS A 32 -24.57 5.36 18.97
C HIS A 32 -24.46 3.83 18.77
N GLY A 33 -23.24 3.33 18.57
CA GLY A 33 -22.98 1.97 18.05
C GLY A 33 -22.52 1.93 16.58
N GLY A 34 -22.28 3.09 15.97
CA GLY A 34 -21.74 3.19 14.62
C GLY A 34 -20.38 2.49 14.48
N GLY A 35 -20.19 1.80 13.37
CA GLY A 35 -19.01 0.98 13.10
C GLY A 35 -18.54 1.09 11.66
N TRP A 36 -17.67 0.16 11.28
CA TRP A 36 -17.20 0.01 9.91
C TRP A 36 -17.81 -1.25 9.31
N THR A 37 -18.33 -1.11 8.10
CA THR A 37 -18.93 -2.22 7.34
C THR A 37 -18.25 -2.30 5.98
N LEU A 38 -18.09 -3.51 5.45
CA LEU A 38 -17.61 -3.71 4.08
C LEU A 38 -18.59 -3.09 3.08
N ALA A 39 -18.06 -2.34 2.13
CA ALA A 39 -18.83 -1.70 1.06
C ALA A 39 -19.00 -2.63 -0.16
N ARG A 40 -18.22 -3.71 -0.22
CA ARG A 40 -18.20 -4.73 -1.28
C ARG A 40 -18.07 -6.12 -0.67
N PRO A 41 -18.48 -7.19 -1.39
CA PRO A 41 -18.24 -8.57 -0.97
C PRO A 41 -16.75 -8.84 -0.78
N LEU A 42 -16.40 -9.70 0.18
CA LEU A 42 -15.00 -10.03 0.48
C LEU A 42 -14.34 -10.75 -0.70
N GLU A 43 -15.13 -11.51 -1.46
CA GLU A 43 -14.71 -12.27 -2.64
C GLU A 43 -14.28 -11.37 -3.80
N GLU A 44 -14.66 -10.09 -3.79
CA GLU A 44 -14.24 -9.09 -4.77
C GLU A 44 -13.01 -8.29 -4.32
N LEU A 45 -12.52 -8.50 -3.10
CA LEU A 45 -11.38 -7.80 -2.52
C LEU A 45 -10.13 -8.67 -2.58
N THR A 46 -9.12 -8.20 -3.30
CA THR A 46 -7.79 -8.82 -3.31
C THR A 46 -6.87 -8.17 -2.26
N LEU A 47 -5.81 -8.87 -1.87
CA LEU A 47 -4.80 -8.29 -0.98
C LEU A 47 -4.15 -7.04 -1.61
N LEU A 48 -3.99 -7.01 -2.94
CA LEU A 48 -3.53 -5.85 -3.70
C LEU A 48 -4.44 -4.64 -3.53
N ASN A 49 -5.76 -4.83 -3.46
CA ASN A 49 -6.71 -3.75 -3.23
C ASN A 49 -6.49 -3.10 -1.86
N ILE A 50 -6.32 -3.92 -0.83
CA ILE A 50 -6.04 -3.45 0.54
C ILE A 50 -4.67 -2.78 0.58
N TYR A 51 -3.65 -3.38 -0.02
CA TYR A 51 -2.29 -2.84 -0.10
C TYR A 51 -2.27 -1.42 -0.70
N ASN A 52 -2.97 -1.21 -1.81
CA ASN A 52 -3.06 0.10 -2.46
C ASN A 52 -3.84 1.11 -1.60
N ALA A 53 -4.89 0.68 -0.91
CA ALA A 53 -5.75 1.56 -0.11
C ALA A 53 -5.12 2.07 1.18
N VAL A 54 -4.19 1.31 1.77
CA VAL A 54 -3.51 1.70 3.03
C VAL A 54 -2.33 2.66 2.76
N GLY A 55 -2.03 2.93 1.49
CA GLY A 55 -0.92 3.76 1.05
C GLY A 55 0.30 2.91 0.80
N GLU A 56 0.52 2.59 -0.48
CA GLU A 56 1.63 1.81 -1.02
C GLU A 56 2.98 2.25 -0.42
N PRO A 57 3.52 1.54 0.58
CA PRO A 57 4.90 1.75 0.98
C PRO A 57 5.77 1.24 -0.17
N SER A 58 6.85 1.95 -0.54
CA SER A 58 7.75 1.41 -1.56
C SER A 58 8.26 0.05 -1.09
N VAL A 59 7.99 -1.02 -1.85
CA VAL A 59 8.44 -2.39 -1.51
C VAL A 59 9.97 -2.42 -1.36
N PHE A 60 10.66 -1.56 -2.12
CA PHE A 60 12.11 -1.40 -2.09
C PHE A 60 12.48 0.07 -1.85
N ALA A 61 13.13 0.35 -0.73
CA ALA A 61 13.74 1.66 -0.46
C ALA A 61 15.15 1.74 -1.08
N ILE A 62 15.28 1.43 -2.37
CA ILE A 62 16.54 1.47 -3.11
C ILE A 62 16.44 2.57 -4.16
N GLY A 63 17.13 3.68 -3.92
CA GLY A 63 17.17 4.83 -4.81
C GLY A 63 18.42 4.84 -5.71
N PRO A 64 18.34 5.43 -6.91
CA PRO A 64 19.53 5.69 -7.72
C PRO A 64 20.51 6.62 -7.00
N ALA A 65 21.80 6.41 -7.19
CA ALA A 65 22.83 7.33 -6.72
C ALA A 65 22.87 8.57 -7.63
N TYR A 66 22.98 9.77 -7.06
CA TYR A 66 23.05 11.03 -7.81
C TYR A 66 24.33 11.81 -7.54
N ASN A 67 25.40 11.11 -7.17
CA ASN A 67 26.64 11.74 -6.74
C ASN A 67 27.39 12.40 -7.90
N MET A 68 27.27 11.85 -9.12
CA MET A 68 27.93 12.37 -10.33
C MET A 68 27.03 12.20 -11.56
N PRO A 69 26.08 13.11 -11.82
CA PRO A 69 25.10 12.98 -12.92
C PRO A 69 25.74 12.92 -14.33
N GLY A 70 26.97 13.44 -14.48
CA GLY A 70 27.75 13.36 -15.72
C GLY A 70 28.40 11.99 -15.97
N CYS A 71 28.52 11.12 -14.97
CA CYS A 71 29.20 9.84 -15.07
C CYS A 71 28.38 8.83 -15.91
N ALA A 72 28.96 8.35 -17.00
CA ALA A 72 28.31 7.36 -17.86
C ALA A 72 28.07 6.01 -17.15
N ILE A 73 28.99 5.62 -16.26
CA ILE A 73 28.88 4.39 -15.47
C ILE A 73 27.73 4.51 -14.47
N GLU A 74 27.62 5.64 -13.75
CA GLU A 74 26.53 5.88 -12.79
C GLU A 74 25.16 5.81 -13.50
N ARG A 75 25.03 6.44 -14.67
CA ARG A 75 23.79 6.36 -15.46
C ARG A 75 23.46 4.94 -15.91
N ALA A 76 24.46 4.17 -16.35
CA ALA A 76 24.26 2.79 -16.78
C ALA A 76 23.80 1.90 -15.60
N VAL A 77 24.48 1.99 -14.46
CA VAL A 77 24.15 1.23 -13.25
C VAL A 77 22.75 1.60 -12.74
N ASN A 78 22.43 2.89 -12.65
CA ASN A 78 21.11 3.36 -12.23
C ASN A 78 20.00 2.87 -13.18
N ALA A 79 20.24 2.84 -14.49
CA ALA A 79 19.29 2.31 -15.46
C ALA A 79 19.04 0.80 -15.26
N THR A 80 20.10 0.01 -15.03
CA THR A 80 19.98 -1.43 -14.75
C THR A 80 19.24 -1.68 -13.44
N LEU A 81 19.59 -0.96 -12.37
CA LEU A 81 18.90 -1.06 -11.08
C LEU A 81 17.42 -0.70 -11.20
N LYS A 82 17.09 0.38 -11.91
CA LYS A 82 15.70 0.78 -12.15
C LYS A 82 14.90 -0.33 -12.83
N THR A 83 15.46 -0.96 -13.87
CA THR A 83 14.80 -2.07 -14.57
C THR A 83 14.55 -3.24 -13.63
N PHE A 84 15.57 -3.65 -12.86
CA PHE A 84 15.45 -4.77 -11.93
C PHE A 84 14.41 -4.51 -10.83
N LEU A 85 14.44 -3.34 -10.19
CA LEU A 85 13.49 -2.95 -9.15
C LEU A 85 12.06 -2.89 -9.69
N THR A 86 11.87 -2.40 -10.92
CA THR A 86 10.55 -2.38 -11.58
C THR A 86 10.04 -3.80 -11.82
N THR A 87 10.89 -4.72 -12.30
CA THR A 87 10.51 -6.13 -12.48
C THR A 87 10.12 -6.78 -11.16
N LEU A 88 10.88 -6.54 -10.09
CA LEU A 88 10.56 -7.07 -8.77
C LEU A 88 9.22 -6.53 -8.23
N SER A 89 8.95 -5.23 -8.37
CA SER A 89 7.66 -4.64 -7.95
C SER A 89 6.49 -5.32 -8.66
N ASN A 90 6.60 -5.53 -9.97
CA ASN A 90 5.57 -6.21 -10.75
C ASN A 90 5.38 -7.67 -10.33
N CYS A 91 6.45 -8.40 -10.02
CA CYS A 91 6.37 -9.76 -9.50
C CYS A 91 5.69 -9.81 -8.14
N TYR A 92 6.00 -8.86 -7.26
CA TYR A 92 5.38 -8.73 -5.95
C TYR A 92 3.88 -8.42 -6.05
N GLU A 93 3.49 -7.42 -6.83
CA GLU A 93 2.09 -7.06 -7.05
C GLU A 93 1.27 -8.20 -7.66
N ARG A 94 1.87 -9.00 -8.54
CA ARG A 94 1.20 -10.18 -9.10
C ARG A 94 0.85 -11.20 -8.02
N GLY A 95 1.72 -11.43 -7.04
CA GLY A 95 1.44 -12.32 -5.92
C GLY A 95 0.30 -11.80 -5.02
N LEU A 96 0.07 -10.49 -4.97
CA LEU A 96 -1.00 -9.89 -4.16
C LEU A 96 -2.39 -9.92 -4.83
N ARG A 97 -2.49 -10.40 -6.08
CA ARG A 97 -3.77 -10.49 -6.82
C ARG A 97 -4.55 -11.77 -6.50
N GLU A 98 -3.93 -12.73 -5.86
CA GLU A 98 -4.52 -13.99 -5.39
C GLU A 98 -5.14 -13.82 -4.00
#